data_AF-D8FH30-F1
#
_entry.id   AF-D8FH30-F1
#
_cell.length_a   1.000
_cell.length_b   1.000
_cell.length_c   1.000
_cell.angle_alpha   90.00
_cell.angle_beta   90.00
_cell.angle_gamma   90.00
#
_symmetry.space_group_name_H-M   'P 1'
#
loop_
_entity.id
_entity.type
_entity.pdbx_description
1 polymer ?
#
loop_
_entity_poly.entity_id
_entity_poly.type
_entity_poly.pdbx_seq_one_letter_code
_entity_poly.pdbx_strand_id
1 'polypeptide(L)'
;MPQIEDFLKNIFAFTSDDNNSEEASLICPQCGTSLSDFKNTGKVGCSNCYSIFKNELKNYLHTVNPKPVHVGKIPKNADTNIVMARDLRELQDKLQSAVSLEEYEEAAHIRDEIKALKEKL
;
A
#
# COMPACT_ATOMS: atom_id res chain seq x y z
N MET A 1 -11.87 -12.13 -6.84
CA MET A 1 -10.73 -12.23 -5.90
C MET A 1 -9.49 -11.61 -6.54
N PRO A 2 -9.42 -10.28 -6.75
CA PRO A 2 -8.28 -9.64 -7.43
C PRO A 2 -7.07 -9.35 -6.51
N GLN A 3 -7.25 -9.43 -5.19
CA GLN A 3 -6.24 -9.03 -4.19
C GLN A 3 -5.00 -9.95 -4.13
N ILE A 4 -5.10 -11.19 -4.64
CA ILE A 4 -4.02 -12.19 -4.54
C ILE A 4 -3.04 -12.05 -5.71
N GLU A 5 -3.51 -11.74 -6.91
CA GLU A 5 -2.66 -11.63 -8.11
C GLU A 5 -1.73 -10.42 -8.02
N ASP A 6 -2.24 -9.28 -7.56
CA ASP A 6 -1.46 -8.07 -7.33
C ASP A 6 -0.44 -8.29 -6.20
N PHE A 7 -0.83 -8.99 -5.14
CA PHE A 7 0.07 -9.36 -4.05
C PHE A 7 1.22 -10.25 -4.53
N LEU A 8 0.95 -11.24 -5.37
CA LEU A 8 1.98 -12.13 -5.92
C LEU A 8 2.92 -11.39 -6.87
N LYS A 9 2.39 -10.58 -7.81
CA LYS A 9 3.22 -9.77 -8.72
C LYS A 9 4.15 -8.81 -7.96
N ASN A 10 3.64 -8.20 -6.90
CA ASN A 10 4.40 -7.27 -6.06
C ASN A 10 5.50 -7.96 -5.23
N ILE A 11 5.28 -9.21 -4.80
CA ILE A 11 6.33 -10.02 -4.17
C ILE A 11 7.44 -10.37 -5.17
N PHE A 12 7.07 -10.79 -6.39
CA PHE A 12 8.05 -11.14 -7.41
C PHE A 12 8.88 -9.94 -7.90
N ALA A 13 8.30 -8.73 -7.92
CA ALA A 13 9.03 -7.49 -8.19
C ALA A 13 10.12 -7.20 -7.14
N PHE A 14 9.89 -7.57 -5.88
CA PHE A 14 10.87 -7.38 -4.79
C PHE A 14 12.00 -8.41 -4.82
N THR A 15 11.75 -9.62 -5.32
CA THR A 15 12.77 -10.68 -5.49
C THR A 15 13.57 -10.55 -6.78
N SER A 16 13.28 -9.56 -7.63
CA SER A 16 14.02 -9.37 -8.89
C SER A 16 15.35 -8.69 -8.58
N ASP A 17 16.44 -9.44 -8.80
CA ASP A 17 17.84 -9.07 -8.56
C ASP A 17 18.28 -7.85 -9.39
N ASP A 18 18.04 -6.64 -8.88
CA ASP A 18 18.80 -5.47 -9.28
C ASP A 18 20.20 -5.58 -8.64
N ASN A 19 21.17 -5.99 -9.47
CA ASN A 19 22.59 -6.09 -9.10
C ASN A 19 23.18 -4.69 -8.89
N ASN A 20 22.87 -4.04 -7.77
CA ASN A 20 23.51 -2.79 -7.35
C ASN A 20 24.54 -3.09 -6.26
N SER A 21 25.82 -2.95 -6.61
CA SER A 21 26.98 -3.37 -5.80
C SER A 21 27.15 -2.66 -4.45
N GLU A 22 26.32 -1.65 -4.15
CA GLU A 22 26.31 -0.93 -2.87
C GLU A 22 25.41 -1.61 -1.81
N GLU A 23 24.37 -2.33 -2.22
CA GLU A 23 23.37 -2.92 -1.30
C GLU A 23 23.88 -4.15 -0.53
N ALA A 24 24.89 -4.84 -1.08
CA ALA A 24 25.50 -6.02 -0.46
C ALA A 24 26.28 -5.71 0.84
N SER A 25 26.44 -4.42 1.19
CA SER A 25 27.26 -3.98 2.34
C SER A 25 26.45 -3.58 3.57
N LEU A 26 25.13 -3.45 3.46
CA LEU A 26 24.28 -3.07 4.59
C LEU A 26 24.01 -4.30 5.47
N ILE A 27 24.76 -4.39 6.57
CA ILE A 27 24.65 -5.47 7.56
C ILE A 27 24.25 -4.87 8.89
N CYS A 28 23.29 -5.50 9.58
CA CYS A 28 22.93 -5.11 10.92
C CYS A 28 24.07 -5.44 11.90
N PRO A 29 24.65 -4.46 12.61
CA PRO A 29 25.76 -4.69 13.53
C PRO A 29 25.33 -5.46 14.80
N GLN A 30 24.02 -5.59 15.06
CA GLN A 30 23.50 -6.26 16.25
C GLN A 30 23.21 -7.76 16.02
N CYS A 31 22.64 -8.14 14.86
CA CYS A 31 22.25 -9.52 14.59
C CYS A 31 22.91 -10.12 13.34
N GLY A 32 23.72 -9.35 12.61
CA GLY A 32 24.46 -9.82 11.44
C GLY A 32 23.61 -10.05 10.18
N THR A 33 22.30 -9.84 10.23
CA THR A 33 21.42 -9.94 9.06
C THR A 33 21.84 -8.92 8.02
N SER A 34 22.04 -9.35 6.78
CA SER A 34 22.32 -8.46 5.66
C SER A 34 21.03 -7.99 4.98
N LEU A 35 21.12 -6.90 4.21
CA LEU A 35 20.00 -6.41 3.42
C LEU A 35 19.53 -7.43 2.38
N SER A 36 20.45 -8.20 1.78
CA SER A 36 20.13 -9.30 0.85
C SER A 36 19.36 -10.43 1.54
N ASP A 37 19.72 -10.79 2.78
CA ASP A 37 18.95 -11.76 3.56
C ASP A 37 17.51 -11.28 3.80
N PHE A 38 17.34 -9.99 4.09
CA PHE A 38 16.01 -9.40 4.22
C PHE A 38 15.24 -9.43 2.89
N LYS A 39 15.87 -9.10 1.76
CA LYS A 39 15.23 -9.15 0.44
C LYS A 39 14.75 -10.57 0.07
N ASN A 40 15.58 -11.58 0.36
CA ASN A 40 15.29 -12.97 0.05
C ASN A 40 14.24 -13.61 0.98
N THR A 41 14.26 -13.26 2.27
CA THR A 41 13.41 -13.92 3.28
C THR A 41 12.19 -13.09 3.68
N GLY A 42 12.20 -11.79 3.41
CA GLY A 42 11.21 -10.81 3.90
C GLY A 42 11.24 -10.60 5.42
N LYS A 43 12.27 -11.08 6.12
CA LYS A 43 12.35 -11.08 7.59
C LYS A 43 13.52 -10.26 8.10
N VAL A 44 13.27 -9.50 9.16
CA VAL A 44 14.31 -8.78 9.92
C VAL A 44 14.67 -9.53 11.20
N GLY A 45 15.94 -9.46 11.61
CA GLY A 45 16.45 -10.25 12.74
C GLY A 45 16.25 -9.61 14.11
N CYS A 46 16.37 -8.29 14.24
CA CYS A 46 16.21 -7.58 15.52
C CYS A 46 15.58 -6.20 15.34
N SER A 47 15.34 -5.48 16.45
CA SER A 47 14.75 -4.13 16.43
C SER A 47 15.61 -3.12 15.67
N ASN A 48 16.94 -3.23 15.74
CA ASN A 48 17.84 -2.28 15.08
C ASN A 48 17.78 -2.38 13.54
N CYS A 49 17.33 -3.53 13.00
CA CYS A 49 17.14 -3.71 11.56
C CYS A 49 16.11 -2.72 10.98
N TYR A 50 15.11 -2.28 11.75
CA TYR A 50 14.13 -1.29 11.28
C TYR A 50 14.75 0.08 11.01
N SER A 51 15.79 0.43 11.75
CA SER A 51 16.50 1.70 11.58
C SER A 51 17.48 1.64 10.41
N ILE A 52 18.18 0.51 10.26
CA ILE A 52 19.23 0.34 9.24
C ILE A 52 18.63 0.13 7.86
N PHE A 53 17.64 -0.75 7.73
CA PHE A 53 16.96 -1.06 6.46
C PHE A 53 15.74 -0.18 6.24
N LYS A 54 15.70 1.01 6.85
CA LYS A 54 14.47 1.83 6.92
C LYS A 54 13.89 2.15 5.54
N ASN A 55 14.74 2.46 4.58
CA ASN A 55 14.31 2.88 3.24
C ASN A 55 13.77 1.68 2.45
N GLU A 56 14.46 0.56 2.51
CA GLU A 56 14.13 -0.67 1.82
C GLU A 56 12.90 -1.32 2.42
N LEU A 57 12.79 -1.30 3.75
CA LEU A 57 11.64 -1.80 4.49
C LEU A 57 10.41 -0.92 4.23
N LYS A 58 10.59 0.41 4.12
CA LYS A 58 9.52 1.31 3.69
C LYS A 58 9.05 0.98 2.27
N ASN A 59 9.97 0.85 1.32
CA ASN A 59 9.63 0.51 -0.08
C ASN A 59 8.92 -0.85 -0.16
N TYR A 60 9.44 -1.87 0.54
CA TYR A 60 8.82 -3.18 0.64
C TYR A 60 7.39 -3.11 1.20
N LEU A 61 7.19 -2.39 2.31
CA LEU A 61 5.87 -2.25 2.93
C LEU A 61 4.88 -1.49 2.04
N HIS A 62 5.33 -0.49 1.28
CA HIS A 62 4.48 0.19 0.30
C HIS A 62 4.06 -0.74 -0.84
N THR A 63 4.96 -1.62 -1.28
CA THR A 63 4.69 -2.63 -2.33
C THR A 63 3.69 -3.69 -1.87
N VAL A 64 3.84 -4.18 -0.63
CA VAL A 64 2.97 -5.23 -0.07
C VAL A 64 1.63 -4.67 0.42
N ASN A 65 1.62 -3.46 0.99
CA ASN A 65 0.43 -2.77 1.45
C ASN A 65 0.40 -1.32 0.94
N PRO A 66 -0.29 -1.07 -0.19
CA PRO A 66 -0.40 0.26 -0.78
C PRO A 66 -1.08 1.29 0.15
N LYS A 67 -1.82 0.85 1.17
CA LYS A 67 -2.49 1.71 2.14
C LYS A 67 -1.77 1.67 3.50
N PRO A 68 -0.68 2.45 3.68
CA PRO A 68 0.09 2.45 4.92
C PRO A 68 -0.62 3.16 6.08
N VAL A 69 -1.72 3.87 5.82
CA VAL A 69 -2.47 4.62 6.83
C VAL A 69 -3.70 3.83 7.27
N HIS A 70 -3.80 3.59 8.58
CA HIS A 70 -5.03 3.06 9.16
C HIS A 70 -6.15 4.10 9.07
N VAL A 71 -7.17 3.82 8.28
CA VAL A 71 -8.33 4.73 8.08
C VAL A 71 -9.44 4.54 9.13
N GLY A 72 -9.19 3.74 10.18
CA GLY A 72 -10.17 3.43 11.22
C GLY A 72 -11.09 2.24 10.88
N LYS A 73 -11.76 1.70 11.91
CA LYS A 73 -12.85 0.72 11.77
C LYS A 73 -14.18 1.43 12.04
N ILE A 74 -15.18 1.18 11.21
CA ILE A 74 -16.53 1.71 11.43
C ILE A 74 -17.35 0.65 12.20
N PRO A 75 -17.86 0.97 13.41
CA PRO A 75 -18.77 0.09 14.14
C PRO A 75 -20.06 -0.19 13.36
N LYS A 76 -20.71 -1.34 13.58
CA LYS A 76 -21.96 -1.70 12.89
C LYS A 76 -23.11 -0.70 13.14
N ASN A 77 -23.10 -0.02 14.27
CA ASN A 77 -24.11 0.96 14.69
C ASN A 77 -23.60 2.41 14.51
N ALA A 78 -22.62 2.63 13.64
CA ALA A 78 -22.14 3.98 13.37
C ALA A 78 -23.23 4.82 12.71
N ASP A 79 -23.17 6.13 12.94
CA ASP A 79 -24.01 7.10 12.27
C ASP A 79 -23.89 6.94 10.74
N THR A 80 -25.02 6.97 10.04
CA THR A 80 -25.08 6.85 8.58
C THR A 80 -24.21 7.89 7.89
N ASN A 81 -24.07 9.08 8.48
CA ASN A 81 -23.23 10.15 7.96
C ASN A 81 -21.73 9.77 7.99
N ILE A 82 -21.30 9.02 9.00
CA ILE A 82 -19.90 8.54 9.12
C ILE A 82 -19.61 7.51 8.04
N VAL A 83 -20.57 6.61 7.78
CA VAL A 83 -20.46 5.61 6.71
C VAL A 83 -20.39 6.30 5.35
N MET A 84 -21.35 7.19 5.06
CA MET A 84 -21.40 7.93 3.79
C MET A 84 -20.17 8.81 3.57
N ALA A 85 -19.65 9.47 4.61
CA ALA A 85 -18.43 10.27 4.50
C ALA A 85 -17.18 9.42 4.17
N ARG A 86 -17.13 8.17 4.66
CA ARG A 86 -16.06 7.24 4.28
C ARG A 86 -16.23 6.77 2.84
N ASP A 87 -17.43 6.37 2.45
CA ASP A 87 -17.71 5.91 1.08
C ASP A 87 -17.39 7.01 0.07
N LEU A 88 -17.70 8.26 0.41
CA LEU A 88 -17.36 9.43 -0.38
C LEU A 88 -15.85 9.60 -0.54
N ARG A 89 -15.07 9.41 0.54
CA ARG A 89 -13.61 9.45 0.47
C ARG A 89 -13.07 8.33 -0.42
N GLU A 90 -13.58 7.11 -0.29
CA GLU A 90 -13.16 5.97 -1.10
C GLU A 90 -13.48 6.19 -2.60
N LEU A 91 -14.64 6.78 -2.92
CA LEU A 91 -14.99 7.14 -4.29
C LEU A 91 -14.10 8.25 -4.85
N GLN A 92 -13.71 9.24 -4.03
CA GLN A 92 -12.76 10.28 -4.43
C GLN A 92 -11.38 9.70 -4.77
N ASP A 93 -10.88 8.76 -3.97
CA ASP A 93 -9.60 8.09 -4.23
C ASP A 93 -9.66 7.25 -5.52
N LYS A 94 -10.80 6.58 -5.77
CA LYS A 94 -11.03 5.83 -7.02
C LYS A 94 -11.11 6.74 -8.23
N LEU A 95 -11.82 7.88 -8.12
CA LEU A 95 -11.90 8.85 -9.19
C LEU A 95 -10.51 9.37 -9.58
N GLN A 96 -9.68 9.72 -8.58
CA GLN A 96 -8.31 10.17 -8.82
C GLN A 96 -7.47 9.10 -9.52
N SER A 97 -7.64 7.84 -9.13
CA SER A 97 -6.98 6.69 -9.77
C SER A 97 -7.43 6.51 -11.23
N ALA A 98 -8.75 6.49 -11.49
CA ALA A 98 -9.31 6.33 -12.83
C ALA A 98 -8.87 7.45 -13.79
N VAL A 99 -8.85 8.70 -13.31
CA VAL A 99 -8.32 9.85 -14.09
C VAL A 99 -6.84 9.68 -14.39
N SER A 100 -6.04 9.21 -13.42
CA SER A 100 -4.60 9.00 -13.61
C SER A 100 -4.29 7.85 -14.57
N LEU A 101 -5.20 6.90 -14.73
CA LEU A 101 -5.13 5.78 -15.67
C LEU A 101 -5.81 6.08 -17.02
N GLU A 102 -6.31 7.31 -17.22
CA GLU A 102 -7.04 7.74 -18.43
C GLU A 102 -8.34 6.95 -18.70
N GLU A 103 -8.93 6.34 -17.66
CA GLU A 103 -10.20 5.60 -17.72
C GLU A 103 -11.38 6.58 -17.59
N TYR A 104 -11.60 7.41 -18.61
CA TYR A 104 -12.56 8.52 -18.53
C TYR A 104 -14.03 8.10 -18.40
N GLU A 105 -14.41 6.93 -18.93
CA GLU A 105 -15.77 6.40 -18.80
C GLU A 105 -16.07 6.00 -17.34
N GLU A 106 -15.14 5.27 -16.72
CA GLU A 106 -15.22 4.89 -15.31
C GLU A 106 -15.16 6.13 -14.41
N ALA A 107 -14.30 7.10 -14.72
CA ALA A 107 -14.23 8.37 -14.01
C ALA A 107 -15.56 9.15 -14.06
N ALA A 108 -16.26 9.14 -15.20
CA ALA A 108 -17.57 9.76 -15.33
C ALA A 108 -18.62 9.05 -14.47
N HIS A 109 -18.61 7.72 -14.46
CA HIS A 109 -19.50 6.91 -13.62
C HIS A 109 -19.27 7.21 -12.12
N ILE A 110 -18.02 7.13 -11.66
CA ILE A 110 -17.64 7.42 -10.27
C ILE A 110 -18.02 8.86 -9.88
N ARG A 111 -17.85 9.84 -10.77
CA ARG A 111 -18.24 11.23 -10.53
C ARG A 111 -19.75 11.35 -10.27
N ASP A 112 -20.55 10.64 -11.05
CA ASP A 112 -22.01 10.67 -10.91
C ASP A 112 -22.45 9.95 -9.62
N GLU A 113 -21.77 8.87 -9.22
CA GLU A 113 -21.96 8.23 -7.91
C GLU A 113 -21.64 9.17 -6.74
N ILE A 114 -20.51 9.90 -6.80
CA ILE A 114 -20.14 10.90 -5.80
C ILE A 114 -21.22 11.98 -5.66
N LYS A 115 -21.77 12.43 -6.80
CA LYS A 115 -22.84 13.44 -6.80
C LYS A 115 -24.11 12.90 -6.12
N ALA A 116 -24.54 11.70 -6.50
CA ALA A 116 -25.72 11.06 -5.91
C ALA A 116 -25.56 10.78 -4.41
N LEU A 117 -24.34 10.45 -3.94
CA LEU A 117 -24.07 10.25 -2.52
C LEU A 117 -24.08 11.58 -1.74
N LYS A 118 -23.55 12.66 -2.33
CA LYS A 118 -23.60 14.01 -1.73
C LYS A 118 -25.01 14.57 -1.59
N GLU A 119 -25.93 14.22 -2.49
CA GLU A 119 -27.33 14.64 -2.41
C GLU A 119 -28.11 13.93 -1.30
N LYS A 120 -27.60 12.79 -0.80
CA LYS A 120 -28.21 12.00 0.29
C LYS A 120 -27.65 12.34 1.68
N LEU A 121 -26.56 13.09 1.73
CA LEU A 121 -25.81 13.52 2.92
C LEU A 121 -26.39 14.84 3.44
#